data_AF-A0A7V6BZM0-F1
#
_entry.id   AF-A0A7V6BZM0-F1
#
_cell.length_a   1.000
_cell.length_b   1.000
_cell.length_c   1.000
_cell.angle_alpha   90.00
_cell.angle_beta   90.00
_cell.angle_gamma   90.00
#
_symmetry.space_group_name_H-M   'P 1'
#
loop_
_entity.id
_entity.type
_entity.pdbx_description
1 polymer ?
#
loop_
_entity_poly.entity_id
_entity_poly.type
_entity_poly.pdbx_seq_one_letter_code
_entity_poly.pdbx_strand_id
1 'polypeptide(L)'
;PLKYGVDQCIGDTIGPGGLFKSLRTLPAWLEILADVERLAPKALVMNYTNPMSLTVLTGLRASKLDIVGLCHSVQSTLSDLSDYLAIPVSEISYKAAGINHLSWFTMLEKDGENLYPVLNDLIKNPEIYNKDPVRFEMMKHLGAFVTESSGHTSEYTAYFRKRPELVKKYMRSGYLGESGFYANNWPTWRNESSQNLAAILAGKEEHDFERGKEFASYIIEAMITNEPAVIYGNVLNTGLIDNLPQNGVVEVACLVDKKGIQPTHFGALPSHLASLDHQHMMFHDLVATAVIEQDREAALHALMVDPLTAAVLSLEEIRNLFDEMINAQRDFLPEFLL
;
A
#
# COMPACT_ATOMS: atom_id res chain seq x y z
N PRO A 1 -3.62 -16.72 10.89
CA PRO A 1 -4.56 -15.64 11.33
C PRO A 1 -6.03 -16.06 11.36
N LEU A 2 -6.57 -16.68 10.29
CA LEU A 2 -7.99 -16.99 10.20
C LEU A 2 -8.51 -17.93 11.32
N LYS A 3 -7.68 -18.87 11.80
CA LYS A 3 -7.97 -19.71 12.98
C LYS A 3 -8.33 -18.89 14.22
N TYR A 4 -7.74 -17.70 14.35
CA TYR A 4 -7.97 -16.73 15.43
C TYR A 4 -9.07 -15.71 15.08
N GLY A 5 -9.76 -15.85 13.93
CA GLY A 5 -10.81 -14.93 13.51
C GLY A 5 -10.32 -13.66 12.79
N VAL A 6 -9.01 -13.46 12.64
CA VAL A 6 -8.46 -12.36 11.85
C VAL A 6 -8.52 -12.72 10.36
N ASP A 7 -9.54 -12.18 9.67
CA ASP A 7 -9.80 -12.40 8.24
C ASP A 7 -9.06 -11.37 7.38
N GLN A 8 -8.28 -11.85 6.41
CA GLN A 8 -7.54 -11.03 5.44
C GLN A 8 -7.95 -11.40 4.01
N CYS A 9 -8.20 -10.40 3.17
CA CYS A 9 -8.38 -10.53 1.72
C CYS A 9 -7.04 -10.68 0.99
N ILE A 10 -6.10 -9.78 1.31
CA ILE A 10 -4.80 -9.65 0.67
C ILE A 10 -3.70 -10.14 1.60
N GLY A 11 -3.57 -9.53 2.79
CA GLY A 11 -2.58 -9.92 3.80
C GLY A 11 -1.13 -9.77 3.35
N ASP A 12 -0.83 -8.82 2.46
CA ASP A 12 0.50 -8.65 1.87
C ASP A 12 1.21 -7.35 2.31
N THR A 13 0.54 -6.50 3.10
CA THR A 13 1.01 -5.16 3.46
C THR A 13 0.98 -4.91 4.97
N ILE A 14 -0.17 -5.16 5.60
CA ILE A 14 -0.39 -5.00 7.05
C ILE A 14 -1.02 -6.25 7.68
N GLY A 15 -1.35 -6.17 8.97
CA GLY A 15 -1.90 -7.28 9.73
C GLY A 15 -0.94 -8.47 9.87
N PRO A 16 -1.44 -9.63 10.31
CA PRO A 16 -0.58 -10.79 10.53
C PRO A 16 0.11 -11.25 9.23
N GLY A 17 -0.62 -11.33 8.11
CA GLY A 17 -0.03 -11.65 6.82
C GLY A 17 1.09 -10.68 6.40
N GLY A 18 0.82 -9.37 6.46
CA GLY A 18 1.77 -8.33 6.07
C GLY A 18 2.99 -8.25 6.99
N LEU A 19 2.82 -8.43 8.30
CA LEU A 19 3.91 -8.55 9.25
C LEU A 19 4.85 -9.69 8.88
N PHE A 20 4.31 -10.90 8.74
CA PHE A 20 5.15 -12.08 8.49
C PHE A 20 5.78 -12.05 7.09
N LYS A 21 5.10 -11.47 6.09
CA LYS A 21 5.72 -11.18 4.80
C LYS A 21 6.91 -10.24 4.97
N SER A 22 6.75 -9.13 5.70
CA SER A 22 7.84 -8.18 6.00
C SER A 22 9.04 -8.85 6.65
N LEU A 23 8.81 -9.68 7.68
CA LEU A 23 9.88 -10.37 8.41
C LEU A 23 10.70 -11.32 7.51
N ARG A 24 10.13 -11.81 6.40
CA ARG A 24 10.85 -12.57 5.37
C ARG A 24 11.53 -11.69 4.33
N THR A 25 10.85 -10.63 3.91
CA THR A 25 11.27 -9.81 2.76
C THR A 25 12.34 -8.79 3.13
N LEU A 26 12.22 -8.13 4.29
CA LEU A 26 13.07 -7.01 4.65
C LEU A 26 14.55 -7.38 4.88
N PRO A 27 14.91 -8.55 5.45
CA PRO A 27 16.32 -8.95 5.50
C PRO A 27 16.98 -9.04 4.11
N ALA A 28 16.34 -9.72 3.16
CA ALA A 28 16.83 -9.82 1.78
C ALA A 28 16.86 -8.46 1.08
N TRP A 29 15.89 -7.58 1.37
CA TRP A 29 15.89 -6.21 0.87
C TRP A 29 17.11 -5.41 1.34
N LEU A 30 17.51 -5.54 2.61
CA LEU A 30 18.71 -4.90 3.14
C LEU A 30 19.99 -5.41 2.48
N GLU A 31 20.07 -6.71 2.18
CA GLU A 31 21.19 -7.29 1.44
C GLU A 31 21.30 -6.71 0.02
N ILE A 32 20.16 -6.56 -0.68
CA ILE A 32 20.11 -5.93 -2.01
C ILE A 32 20.61 -4.48 -1.93
N LEU A 33 20.16 -3.70 -0.95
CA LEU A 33 20.61 -2.31 -0.78
C LEU A 33 22.11 -2.23 -0.50
N ALA A 34 22.65 -3.12 0.33
CA ALA A 34 24.09 -3.18 0.60
C ALA A 34 24.91 -3.47 -0.68
N ASP A 35 24.40 -4.35 -1.55
CA ASP A 35 25.03 -4.62 -2.85
C ASP A 35 24.94 -3.41 -3.79
N VAL A 36 23.80 -2.70 -3.83
CA VAL A 36 23.66 -1.47 -4.62
C VAL A 36 24.60 -0.38 -4.11
N GLU A 37 24.74 -0.18 -2.80
CA GLU A 37 25.70 0.77 -2.24
C GLU A 37 27.13 0.45 -2.63
N ARG A 38 27.50 -0.82 -2.63
CA ARG A 38 28.84 -1.28 -2.99
C ARG A 38 29.13 -1.13 -4.49
N LEU A 39 28.16 -1.42 -5.34
CA LEU A 39 28.35 -1.54 -6.80
C LEU A 39 27.94 -0.28 -7.58
N ALA A 40 26.91 0.42 -7.10
CA ALA A 40 26.29 1.56 -7.76
C ALA A 40 25.80 2.62 -6.73
N PRO A 41 26.71 3.23 -5.94
CA PRO A 41 26.35 4.13 -4.82
C PRO A 41 25.61 5.42 -5.21
N LYS A 42 25.45 5.68 -6.51
CA LYS A 42 24.72 6.85 -7.05
C LYS A 42 23.41 6.47 -7.74
N ALA A 43 23.02 5.19 -7.67
CA ALA A 43 21.80 4.73 -8.28
C ALA A 43 20.59 5.22 -7.47
N LEU A 44 19.56 5.66 -8.19
CA LEU A 44 18.23 5.79 -7.63
C LEU A 44 17.59 4.40 -7.54
N VAL A 45 17.14 4.03 -6.37
CA VAL A 45 16.42 2.77 -6.12
C VAL A 45 14.93 3.03 -6.23
N MET A 46 14.29 2.43 -7.24
CA MET A 46 12.84 2.47 -7.45
C MET A 46 12.23 1.14 -7.02
N ASN A 47 11.52 1.13 -5.90
CA ASN A 47 10.93 -0.09 -5.33
C ASN A 47 9.44 -0.21 -5.67
N TYR A 48 9.03 -1.40 -6.13
CA TYR A 48 7.63 -1.83 -6.28
C TYR A 48 7.22 -2.92 -5.27
N THR A 49 8.15 -3.38 -4.45
CA THR A 49 7.92 -4.51 -3.54
C THR A 49 7.07 -4.06 -2.36
N ASN A 50 5.97 -4.78 -2.13
CA ASN A 50 5.19 -4.65 -0.89
C ASN A 50 5.82 -5.44 0.28
N PRO A 51 5.67 -4.97 1.53
CA PRO A 51 4.90 -3.78 1.92
C PRO A 51 5.66 -2.47 1.65
N MET A 52 5.08 -1.60 0.82
CA MET A 52 5.80 -0.45 0.24
C MET A 52 6.37 0.49 1.29
N SER A 53 5.55 0.98 2.22
CA SER A 53 6.01 1.93 3.24
C SER A 53 7.08 1.33 4.14
N LEU A 54 7.03 0.02 4.41
CA LEU A 54 8.05 -0.69 5.20
C LEU A 54 9.37 -0.87 4.45
N THR A 55 9.30 -1.34 3.20
CA THR A 55 10.52 -1.51 2.38
C THR A 55 11.24 -0.18 2.21
N VAL A 56 10.51 0.90 1.94
CA VAL A 56 11.09 2.25 1.89
C VAL A 56 11.62 2.71 3.26
N LEU A 57 10.84 2.57 4.34
CA LEU A 57 11.25 3.03 5.67
C LEU A 57 12.51 2.31 6.18
N THR A 58 12.52 0.98 6.09
CA THR A 58 13.65 0.14 6.48
C THR A 58 14.87 0.45 5.60
N GLY A 59 14.68 0.63 4.30
CA GLY A 59 15.74 1.02 3.39
C GLY A 59 16.37 2.37 3.75
N LEU A 60 15.56 3.40 3.96
CA LEU A 60 16.02 4.74 4.35
C LEU A 60 16.69 4.79 5.72
N ARG A 61 16.36 3.87 6.64
CA ARG A 61 17.03 3.76 7.94
C ARG A 61 18.37 3.02 7.87
N ALA A 62 18.52 2.10 6.94
CA ALA A 62 19.67 1.21 6.85
C ALA A 62 20.67 1.58 5.73
N SER A 63 20.29 2.45 4.80
CA SER A 63 21.07 2.83 3.62
C SER A 63 21.13 4.34 3.42
N LYS A 64 22.14 4.79 2.70
CA LYS A 64 22.33 6.19 2.22
C LYS A 64 21.88 6.39 0.78
N LEU A 65 21.34 5.36 0.13
CA LEU A 65 20.86 5.44 -1.25
C LEU A 65 19.63 6.33 -1.35
N ASP A 66 19.47 6.94 -2.52
CA ASP A 66 18.20 7.57 -2.88
C ASP A 66 17.18 6.47 -3.18
N ILE A 67 16.13 6.38 -2.36
CA ILE A 67 15.10 5.35 -2.46
C ILE A 67 13.73 6.01 -2.62
N VAL A 68 12.97 5.57 -3.62
CA VAL A 68 11.57 5.94 -3.82
C VAL A 68 10.73 4.67 -3.93
N GLY A 69 9.60 4.65 -3.24
CA GLY A 69 8.59 3.61 -3.43
C GLY A 69 7.53 4.01 -4.44
N LEU A 70 7.14 3.09 -5.31
CA LEU A 70 6.22 3.33 -6.42
C LEU A 70 5.03 2.38 -6.34
N CYS A 71 3.82 2.94 -6.35
CA CYS A 71 2.57 2.20 -6.39
C CYS A 71 1.61 2.87 -7.36
N HIS A 72 0.81 2.09 -8.08
CA HIS A 72 -0.20 2.62 -9.02
C HIS A 72 -1.51 3.01 -8.33
N SER A 73 -1.61 2.91 -7.00
CA SER A 73 -2.87 3.07 -6.27
C SER A 73 -3.58 4.41 -6.53
N VAL A 74 -2.86 5.53 -6.55
CA VAL A 74 -3.46 6.86 -6.79
C VAL A 74 -3.99 6.98 -8.22
N GLN A 75 -3.19 6.62 -9.22
CA GLN A 75 -3.58 6.73 -10.63
C GLN A 75 -4.70 5.76 -11.01
N SER A 76 -4.69 4.53 -10.47
CA SER A 76 -5.79 3.57 -10.67
C SER A 76 -7.07 4.06 -9.99
N THR A 77 -6.97 4.60 -8.77
CA THR A 77 -8.15 5.16 -8.08
C THR A 77 -8.71 6.37 -8.81
N LEU A 78 -7.87 7.22 -9.40
CA LEU A 78 -8.35 8.33 -10.24
C LEU A 78 -9.07 7.83 -11.50
N SER A 79 -8.60 6.74 -12.11
CA SER A 79 -9.29 6.08 -13.21
C SER A 79 -10.66 5.53 -12.78
N ASP A 80 -10.73 4.86 -11.63
CA ASP A 80 -12.00 4.37 -11.07
C ASP A 80 -12.99 5.54 -10.84
N LEU A 81 -12.53 6.63 -10.22
CA LEU A 81 -13.33 7.82 -9.97
C LEU A 81 -13.82 8.47 -11.26
N SER A 82 -12.97 8.57 -12.28
CA SER A 82 -13.32 9.00 -13.64
C SER A 82 -14.46 8.16 -14.21
N ASP A 83 -14.36 6.83 -14.09
CA ASP A 83 -15.37 5.90 -14.61
C ASP A 83 -16.70 5.99 -13.84
N TYR A 84 -16.66 6.18 -12.51
CA TYR A 84 -17.88 6.35 -11.71
C TYR A 84 -18.60 7.66 -12.04
N LEU A 85 -17.84 8.74 -12.26
CA LEU A 85 -18.38 10.06 -12.58
C LEU A 85 -18.72 10.25 -14.05
N ALA A 86 -18.24 9.36 -14.92
CA ALA A 86 -18.24 9.54 -16.38
C ALA A 86 -17.60 10.87 -16.81
N ILE A 87 -16.47 11.24 -16.17
CA ILE A 87 -15.69 12.45 -16.44
C ILE A 87 -14.27 12.01 -16.81
N PRO A 88 -13.71 12.45 -17.96
CA PRO A 88 -12.33 12.12 -18.31
C PRO A 88 -11.34 12.54 -17.22
N VAL A 89 -10.34 11.71 -16.94
CA VAL A 89 -9.26 12.01 -15.96
C VAL A 89 -8.65 13.40 -16.16
N SER A 90 -8.48 13.84 -17.41
CA SER A 90 -7.92 15.15 -17.75
C SER A 90 -8.77 16.35 -17.32
N GLU A 91 -10.05 16.14 -17.02
CA GLU A 91 -10.98 17.17 -16.56
C GLU A 91 -11.15 17.17 -15.02
N ILE A 92 -10.50 16.22 -14.32
CA ILE A 92 -10.59 16.10 -12.86
C ILE A 92 -9.35 16.70 -12.22
N SER A 93 -9.56 17.74 -11.40
CA SER A 93 -8.54 18.29 -10.51
C SER A 93 -8.63 17.63 -9.15
N TYR A 94 -7.50 17.20 -8.58
CA TYR A 94 -7.49 16.51 -7.29
C TYR A 94 -6.26 16.84 -6.46
N LYS A 95 -6.38 16.60 -5.15
CA LYS A 95 -5.26 16.50 -4.21
C LYS A 95 -5.39 15.18 -3.47
N ALA A 96 -4.31 14.43 -3.41
CA ALA A 96 -4.23 13.22 -2.62
C ALA A 96 -2.95 13.19 -1.78
N ALA A 97 -3.01 12.57 -0.60
CA ALA A 97 -1.86 12.24 0.22
C ALA A 97 -2.24 11.27 1.34
N GLY A 98 -1.24 10.60 1.91
CA GLY A 98 -1.38 9.71 3.06
C GLY A 98 -0.18 8.77 3.12
N ILE A 99 -0.43 7.48 3.20
CA ILE A 99 0.59 6.42 3.09
C ILE A 99 0.19 5.43 1.99
N ASN A 100 1.12 4.58 1.54
CA ASN A 100 0.81 3.55 0.54
C ASN A 100 -0.43 2.71 0.92
N HIS A 101 -1.36 2.59 -0.03
CA HIS A 101 -2.69 1.96 0.08
C HIS A 101 -3.64 2.57 1.12
N LEU A 102 -3.32 3.75 1.68
CA LEU A 102 -4.19 4.54 2.55
C LEU A 102 -3.94 6.03 2.32
N SER A 103 -3.99 6.45 1.06
CA SER A 103 -3.95 7.85 0.65
C SER A 103 -5.37 8.36 0.42
N TRP A 104 -5.60 9.64 0.70
CA TRP A 104 -6.94 10.24 0.70
C TRP A 104 -7.04 11.31 -0.36
N PHE A 105 -8.04 11.23 -1.24
CA PHE A 105 -8.38 12.31 -2.16
C PHE A 105 -9.07 13.45 -1.40
N THR A 106 -8.33 14.36 -0.77
CA THR A 106 -8.92 15.45 0.05
C THR A 106 -9.59 16.53 -0.78
N MET A 107 -9.29 16.61 -2.08
CA MET A 107 -9.91 17.50 -3.05
C MET A 107 -10.20 16.69 -4.31
N LEU A 108 -11.41 16.84 -4.85
CA LEU A 108 -11.85 16.20 -6.10
C LEU A 108 -12.85 17.13 -6.77
N GLU A 109 -12.44 17.77 -7.86
CA GLU A 109 -13.17 18.89 -8.48
C GLU A 109 -13.18 18.79 -10.00
N LYS A 110 -14.22 19.34 -10.62
CA LYS A 110 -14.28 19.66 -12.05
C LYS A 110 -14.65 21.12 -12.22
N ASP A 111 -13.85 21.89 -12.95
CA ASP A 111 -14.07 23.32 -13.16
C ASP A 111 -14.26 24.12 -11.85
N GLY A 112 -13.61 23.67 -10.77
CA GLY A 112 -13.70 24.25 -9.41
C GLY A 112 -14.91 23.80 -8.58
N GLU A 113 -15.78 22.94 -9.13
CA GLU A 113 -16.95 22.39 -8.43
C GLU A 113 -16.61 21.05 -7.77
N ASN A 114 -16.96 20.90 -6.49
CA ASN A 114 -16.70 19.69 -5.70
C ASN A 114 -17.53 18.50 -6.21
N LEU A 115 -16.86 17.38 -6.50
CA LEU A 115 -17.48 16.17 -7.06
C LEU A 115 -18.00 15.19 -5.99
N TYR A 116 -17.66 15.38 -4.70
CA TYR A 116 -18.13 14.50 -3.63
C TYR A 116 -19.65 14.43 -3.46
N PRO A 117 -20.42 15.54 -3.56
CA PRO A 117 -21.88 15.47 -3.56
C PRO A 117 -22.44 14.60 -4.69
N VAL A 118 -21.82 14.63 -5.88
CA VAL A 118 -22.20 13.80 -7.03
C VAL A 118 -21.93 12.33 -6.73
N LEU A 119 -20.73 11.99 -6.23
CA LEU A 119 -20.40 10.63 -5.82
C LEU A 119 -21.37 10.10 -4.76
N ASN A 120 -21.70 10.91 -3.74
CA ASN A 120 -22.66 10.53 -2.69
C ASN A 120 -24.07 10.25 -3.24
N ASP A 121 -24.48 10.91 -4.31
CA ASP A 121 -25.74 10.63 -4.97
C ASP A 121 -25.66 9.35 -5.81
N LEU A 122 -24.59 9.17 -6.58
CA LEU A 122 -24.36 7.99 -7.42
C LEU A 122 -24.37 6.68 -6.63
N ILE A 123 -23.75 6.66 -5.44
CA ILE A 123 -23.68 5.43 -4.61
C ILE A 123 -25.02 5.05 -3.97
N LYS A 124 -26.08 5.85 -4.13
CA LYS A 124 -27.45 5.42 -3.79
C LYS A 124 -27.94 4.34 -4.76
N ASN A 125 -27.37 4.27 -5.96
CA ASN A 125 -27.56 3.15 -6.87
C ASN A 125 -26.75 1.93 -6.38
N PRO A 126 -27.41 0.80 -6.04
CA PRO A 126 -26.71 -0.40 -5.59
C PRO A 126 -25.71 -0.95 -6.60
N GLU A 127 -25.93 -0.80 -7.91
CA GLU A 127 -25.00 -1.30 -8.93
C GLU A 127 -23.68 -0.54 -8.89
N ILE A 128 -23.72 0.78 -8.67
CA ILE A 128 -22.51 1.60 -8.52
C ILE A 128 -21.83 1.29 -7.19
N TYR A 129 -22.57 1.29 -6.09
CA TYR A 129 -22.03 0.98 -4.76
C TYR A 129 -21.31 -0.36 -4.71
N ASN A 130 -21.88 -1.40 -5.33
CA ASN A 130 -21.31 -2.75 -5.32
C ASN A 130 -20.03 -2.89 -6.14
N LYS A 131 -19.65 -1.89 -6.96
CA LYS A 131 -18.34 -1.89 -7.63
C LYS A 131 -17.20 -1.75 -6.62
N ASP A 132 -17.44 -1.10 -5.47
CA ASP A 132 -16.37 -0.74 -4.54
C ASP A 132 -16.88 -0.37 -3.13
N PRO A 133 -17.59 -1.29 -2.47
CA PRO A 133 -18.39 -0.98 -1.29
C PRO A 133 -17.59 -0.39 -0.13
N VAL A 134 -16.36 -0.85 0.11
CA VAL A 134 -15.55 -0.40 1.26
C VAL A 134 -15.04 1.01 1.05
N ARG A 135 -14.46 1.32 -0.12
CA ARG A 135 -13.99 2.69 -0.41
C ARG A 135 -15.13 3.69 -0.43
N PHE A 136 -16.31 3.31 -0.94
CA PHE A 136 -17.50 4.16 -0.87
C PHE A 136 -18.02 4.38 0.55
N GLU A 137 -17.98 3.36 1.43
CA GLU A 137 -18.34 3.55 2.85
C GLU A 137 -17.35 4.47 3.57
N MET A 138 -16.05 4.31 3.29
CA MET A 138 -15.02 5.20 3.82
C MET A 138 -15.26 6.64 3.36
N MET A 139 -15.50 6.87 2.07
CA MET A 139 -15.86 8.19 1.54
C MET A 139 -17.11 8.76 2.22
N LYS A 140 -18.19 7.99 2.27
CA LYS A 140 -19.47 8.44 2.81
C LYS A 140 -19.38 8.86 4.27
N HIS A 141 -18.59 8.15 5.08
CA HIS A 141 -18.52 8.36 6.52
C HIS A 141 -17.34 9.23 6.98
N LEU A 142 -16.25 9.28 6.21
CA LEU A 142 -15.03 10.03 6.55
C LEU A 142 -14.83 11.26 5.66
N GLY A 143 -15.61 11.42 4.60
CA GLY A 143 -15.63 12.62 3.75
C GLY A 143 -14.56 12.67 2.65
N ALA A 144 -13.76 11.61 2.48
CA ALA A 144 -12.76 11.52 1.41
C ALA A 144 -12.67 10.09 0.88
N PHE A 145 -12.54 9.96 -0.45
CA PHE A 145 -12.28 8.69 -1.10
C PHE A 145 -10.84 8.25 -0.82
N VAL A 146 -10.65 6.98 -0.53
CA VAL A 146 -9.37 6.41 -0.11
C VAL A 146 -8.78 5.54 -1.21
N THR A 147 -7.47 5.46 -1.26
CA THR A 147 -6.77 4.62 -2.23
C THR A 147 -6.80 3.14 -1.90
N GLU A 148 -6.57 2.45 -3.01
CA GLU A 148 -6.60 1.04 -3.33
C GLU A 148 -7.91 0.31 -3.09
N SER A 149 -8.10 -0.78 -3.83
CA SER A 149 -9.31 -1.60 -3.84
C SER A 149 -9.92 -1.85 -2.47
N SER A 150 -11.24 -2.02 -2.43
CA SER A 150 -11.99 -2.40 -1.23
C SER A 150 -11.35 -3.53 -0.40
N GLY A 151 -10.70 -4.51 -1.03
CA GLY A 151 -10.00 -5.60 -0.36
C GLY A 151 -8.82 -5.12 0.51
N HIS A 152 -7.95 -4.29 -0.05
CA HIS A 152 -6.86 -3.66 0.70
C HIS A 152 -7.40 -2.77 1.82
N THR A 153 -8.22 -1.76 1.49
CA THR A 153 -8.77 -0.82 2.49
C THR A 153 -9.48 -1.52 3.65
N SER A 154 -10.15 -2.65 3.39
CA SER A 154 -10.87 -3.40 4.42
C SER A 154 -9.96 -3.98 5.51
N GLU A 155 -8.67 -4.18 5.21
CA GLU A 155 -7.67 -4.64 6.18
C GLU A 155 -7.07 -3.50 7.00
N TYR A 156 -7.02 -2.29 6.43
CA TYR A 156 -6.41 -1.11 7.07
C TYR A 156 -7.23 -0.57 8.24
N THR A 157 -8.47 -1.02 8.43
CA THR A 157 -9.31 -0.49 9.50
C THR A 157 -10.08 -1.57 10.25
N ALA A 158 -10.41 -1.28 11.49
CA ALA A 158 -11.25 -2.13 12.34
C ALA A 158 -12.75 -2.11 11.93
N TYR A 159 -13.12 -1.45 10.83
CA TYR A 159 -14.52 -1.20 10.51
C TYR A 159 -15.21 -2.37 9.80
N PHE A 160 -14.47 -3.16 9.03
CA PHE A 160 -15.09 -4.07 8.05
C PHE A 160 -14.91 -5.55 8.35
N ARG A 161 -13.74 -5.98 8.81
CA ARG A 161 -13.40 -7.42 8.92
C ARG A 161 -13.45 -8.00 10.33
N LYS A 162 -13.76 -7.19 11.34
CA LYS A 162 -13.73 -7.63 12.76
C LYS A 162 -14.85 -8.60 13.18
N ARG A 163 -15.91 -8.73 12.38
CA ARG A 163 -17.07 -9.61 12.68
C ARG A 163 -17.68 -10.19 11.40
N PRO A 164 -18.19 -11.44 11.42
CA PRO A 164 -18.69 -12.11 10.22
C PRO A 164 -19.83 -11.39 9.48
N GLU A 165 -20.73 -10.71 10.19
CA GLU A 165 -21.83 -9.97 9.56
C GLU A 165 -21.37 -8.71 8.83
N LEU A 166 -20.26 -8.10 9.28
CA LEU A 166 -19.65 -6.96 8.58
C LEU A 166 -18.96 -7.44 7.31
N VAL A 167 -18.22 -8.55 7.37
CA VAL A 167 -17.61 -9.21 6.21
C VAL A 167 -18.69 -9.53 5.17
N LYS A 168 -19.78 -10.19 5.59
CA LYS A 168 -20.91 -10.53 4.71
C LYS A 168 -21.57 -9.29 4.10
N LYS A 169 -21.68 -8.19 4.84
CA LYS A 169 -22.31 -6.95 4.37
C LYS A 169 -21.45 -6.26 3.31
N TYR A 170 -20.16 -6.13 3.58
CA TYR A 170 -19.29 -5.20 2.85
C TYR A 170 -18.42 -5.86 1.78
N MET A 171 -18.06 -7.15 1.91
CA MET A 171 -17.13 -7.77 0.96
C MET A 171 -17.83 -8.30 -0.30
N ARG A 172 -17.12 -8.26 -1.43
CA ARG A 172 -17.51 -8.94 -2.69
C ARG A 172 -16.34 -9.81 -3.18
N SER A 173 -16.55 -10.54 -4.28
CA SER A 173 -15.53 -11.41 -4.89
C SER A 173 -14.29 -10.64 -5.32
N GLY A 174 -13.14 -11.30 -5.34
CA GLY A 174 -11.90 -10.72 -5.84
C GLY A 174 -11.28 -9.68 -4.92
N TYR A 175 -10.62 -8.69 -5.55
CA TYR A 175 -10.06 -7.50 -4.89
C TYR A 175 -11.11 -6.62 -4.18
N LEU A 176 -12.40 -7.00 -4.21
CA LEU A 176 -13.47 -6.32 -3.49
C LEU A 176 -13.70 -6.88 -2.08
N GLY A 177 -12.78 -7.72 -1.59
CA GLY A 177 -12.73 -8.13 -0.18
C GLY A 177 -12.91 -9.61 0.11
N GLU A 178 -12.83 -10.48 -0.90
CA GLU A 178 -12.95 -11.92 -0.75
C GLU A 178 -11.89 -12.46 0.22
N SER A 179 -12.32 -13.20 1.25
CA SER A 179 -11.44 -13.75 2.27
C SER A 179 -10.40 -14.70 1.65
N GLY A 180 -9.13 -14.42 1.91
CA GLY A 180 -7.99 -15.17 1.40
C GLY A 180 -7.77 -15.03 -0.11
N PHE A 181 -8.39 -14.04 -0.78
CA PHE A 181 -8.32 -13.90 -2.23
C PHE A 181 -6.89 -14.00 -2.78
N TYR A 182 -5.94 -13.24 -2.23
CA TYR A 182 -4.57 -13.26 -2.74
C TYR A 182 -3.90 -14.63 -2.51
N ALA A 183 -4.06 -15.20 -1.32
CA ALA A 183 -3.48 -16.51 -0.98
C ALA A 183 -4.06 -17.66 -1.83
N ASN A 184 -5.36 -17.61 -2.14
CA ASN A 184 -6.06 -18.63 -2.92
C ASN A 184 -5.70 -18.58 -4.40
N ASN A 185 -5.34 -17.41 -4.93
CA ASN A 185 -5.08 -17.21 -6.36
C ASN A 185 -3.59 -17.16 -6.71
N TRP A 186 -2.72 -16.78 -5.76
CA TRP A 186 -1.28 -16.62 -6.02
C TRP A 186 -0.60 -17.85 -6.66
N PRO A 187 -0.83 -19.11 -6.22
CA PRO A 187 -0.21 -20.27 -6.86
C PRO A 187 -0.59 -20.40 -8.34
N THR A 188 -1.84 -20.11 -8.68
CA THR A 188 -2.36 -20.13 -10.05
C THR A 188 -1.70 -19.03 -10.87
N TRP A 189 -1.74 -17.78 -10.40
CA TRP A 189 -1.12 -16.65 -11.09
C TRP A 189 0.37 -16.86 -11.32
N ARG A 190 1.11 -17.38 -10.32
CA ARG A 190 2.54 -17.65 -10.47
C ARG A 190 2.82 -18.71 -11.54
N ASN A 191 2.00 -19.76 -11.58
CA ASN A 191 2.11 -20.80 -12.58
C ASN A 191 1.76 -20.26 -13.97
N GLU A 192 0.66 -19.52 -14.12
CA GLU A 192 0.25 -18.87 -15.37
C GLU A 192 1.32 -17.91 -15.89
N SER A 193 1.89 -17.05 -15.04
CA SER A 193 3.00 -16.17 -15.43
C SER A 193 4.22 -16.95 -15.91
N SER A 194 4.52 -18.10 -15.29
CA SER A 194 5.64 -18.95 -15.72
C SER A 194 5.37 -19.61 -17.08
N GLN A 195 4.13 -20.03 -17.32
CA GLN A 195 3.69 -20.62 -18.58
C GLN A 195 3.69 -19.59 -19.71
N ASN A 196 3.17 -18.39 -19.47
CA ASN A 196 3.20 -17.27 -20.41
C ASN A 196 4.65 -16.89 -20.77
N LEU A 197 5.54 -16.76 -19.78
CA LEU A 197 6.96 -16.51 -20.06
C LEU A 197 7.58 -17.62 -20.92
N ALA A 198 7.29 -18.89 -20.63
CA ALA A 198 7.77 -20.00 -21.44
C ALA A 198 7.21 -19.99 -22.87
N ALA A 199 5.95 -19.57 -23.05
CA ALA A 199 5.31 -19.43 -24.36
C ALA A 199 5.96 -18.31 -25.18
N ILE A 200 6.22 -17.15 -24.58
CA ILE A 200 6.95 -16.04 -25.19
C ILE A 200 8.35 -16.48 -25.63
N LEU A 201 9.10 -17.14 -24.74
CA LEU A 201 10.45 -17.64 -25.07
C LEU A 201 10.45 -18.71 -26.17
N ALA A 202 9.36 -19.46 -26.31
CA ALA A 202 9.16 -20.43 -27.38
C ALA A 202 8.61 -19.83 -28.68
N GLY A 203 8.38 -18.51 -28.73
CA GLY A 203 7.80 -17.81 -29.89
C GLY A 203 6.33 -18.16 -30.16
N LYS A 204 5.59 -18.65 -29.15
CA LYS A 204 4.17 -19.00 -29.26
C LYS A 204 3.23 -17.83 -28.96
N GLU A 205 3.71 -16.87 -28.20
CA GLU A 205 3.01 -15.63 -27.87
C GLU A 205 3.97 -14.45 -28.09
N GLU A 206 3.44 -13.31 -28.53
CA GLU A 206 4.20 -12.07 -28.63
C GLU A 206 4.13 -11.31 -27.30
N HIS A 207 5.21 -10.60 -26.97
CA HIS A 207 5.21 -9.66 -25.85
C HIS A 207 4.83 -8.28 -26.34
N ASP A 208 3.89 -7.64 -25.64
CA ASP A 208 3.50 -6.27 -25.93
C ASP A 208 4.57 -5.30 -25.39
N PHE A 209 5.09 -4.45 -26.28
CA PHE A 209 6.09 -3.43 -25.96
C PHE A 209 5.46 -2.04 -25.77
N GLU A 210 4.12 -1.93 -25.78
CA GLU A 210 3.44 -0.70 -25.39
C GLU A 210 3.81 -0.32 -23.96
N ARG A 211 4.10 0.97 -23.76
CA ARG A 211 4.50 1.48 -22.46
C ARG A 211 3.31 1.41 -21.50
N GLY A 212 3.48 0.66 -20.41
CA GLY A 212 2.51 0.62 -19.32
C GLY A 212 2.40 1.94 -18.55
N LYS A 213 1.42 2.01 -17.65
CA LYS A 213 1.17 3.18 -16.79
C LYS A 213 2.13 3.29 -15.59
N GLU A 214 3.15 2.43 -15.53
CA GLU A 214 4.03 2.31 -14.37
C GLU A 214 5.11 3.40 -14.33
N PHE A 215 5.22 4.07 -13.18
CA PHE A 215 6.01 5.29 -12.99
C PHE A 215 7.51 5.19 -13.31
N ALA A 216 8.16 4.04 -13.14
CA ALA A 216 9.61 3.93 -13.34
C ALA A 216 10.07 4.40 -14.72
N SER A 217 9.33 4.06 -15.78
CA SER A 217 9.64 4.53 -17.14
C SER A 217 9.53 6.05 -17.27
N TYR A 218 8.52 6.66 -16.65
CA TYR A 218 8.28 8.12 -16.63
C TYR A 218 9.33 8.86 -15.81
N ILE A 219 9.80 8.28 -14.71
CA ILE A 219 10.88 8.84 -13.91
C ILE A 219 12.17 8.89 -14.74
N ILE A 220 12.55 7.76 -15.36
CA ILE A 220 13.75 7.67 -16.19
C ILE A 220 13.67 8.68 -17.34
N GLU A 221 12.56 8.70 -18.08
CA GLU A 221 12.36 9.65 -19.18
C GLU A 221 12.48 11.10 -18.72
N ALA A 222 11.73 11.51 -17.68
CA ALA A 222 11.75 12.89 -17.18
C ALA A 222 13.14 13.34 -16.70
N MET A 223 13.89 12.44 -16.05
CA MET A 223 15.26 12.73 -15.59
C MET A 223 16.25 12.87 -16.75
N ILE A 224 16.08 12.11 -17.84
CA ILE A 224 16.99 12.11 -18.99
C ILE A 224 16.66 13.23 -19.98
N THR A 225 15.38 13.44 -20.28
CA THR A 225 14.92 14.41 -21.30
C THR A 225 14.66 15.80 -20.72
N ASN A 226 14.52 15.91 -19.40
CA ASN A 226 14.06 17.12 -18.72
C ASN A 226 12.65 17.58 -19.16
N GLU A 227 11.81 16.65 -19.61
CA GLU A 227 10.36 16.84 -19.76
C GLU A 227 9.70 16.48 -18.43
N PRO A 228 9.21 17.45 -17.64
CA PRO A 228 8.80 17.17 -16.27
C PRO A 228 7.56 16.27 -16.20
N ALA A 229 7.56 15.36 -15.23
CA ALA A 229 6.43 14.49 -14.92
C ALA A 229 6.01 14.63 -13.45
N VAL A 230 4.76 14.30 -13.14
CA VAL A 230 4.27 14.17 -11.75
C VAL A 230 3.99 12.71 -11.50
N ILE A 231 4.58 12.18 -10.42
CA ILE A 231 4.34 10.83 -9.92
C ILE A 231 3.87 10.92 -8.48
N TYR A 232 3.19 9.89 -7.97
CA TYR A 232 2.96 9.75 -6.53
C TYR A 232 4.00 8.79 -5.96
N GLY A 233 4.84 9.31 -5.07
CA GLY A 233 6.00 8.59 -4.54
C GLY A 233 5.89 8.38 -3.04
N ASN A 234 6.32 7.21 -2.59
CA ASN A 234 6.50 6.89 -1.18
C ASN A 234 7.90 7.33 -0.76
N VAL A 235 7.98 8.34 0.11
CA VAL A 235 9.21 9.04 0.50
C VAL A 235 9.22 9.37 1.99
N LEU A 236 10.38 9.71 2.54
CA LEU A 236 10.49 10.16 3.93
C LEU A 236 9.67 11.43 4.14
N ASN A 237 8.85 11.46 5.18
CA ASN A 237 8.11 12.65 5.57
C ASN A 237 9.05 13.66 6.22
N THR A 238 9.52 14.65 5.47
CA THR A 238 10.44 15.71 5.96
C THR A 238 9.75 17.06 6.07
N GLY A 239 8.53 17.05 6.59
CA GLY A 239 7.61 18.18 6.60
C GLY A 239 6.71 18.22 5.38
N LEU A 240 6.42 17.06 4.76
CA LEU A 240 5.57 16.95 3.57
C LEU A 240 4.09 16.89 3.96
N ILE A 241 3.76 16.10 4.99
CA ILE A 241 2.46 16.06 5.63
C ILE A 241 2.63 16.47 7.10
N ASP A 242 2.06 17.62 7.45
CA ASP A 242 2.39 18.38 8.67
C ASP A 242 2.06 17.61 9.96
N ASN A 243 0.94 16.90 9.95
CA ASN A 243 0.37 16.23 11.12
C ASN A 243 0.57 14.71 11.12
N LEU A 244 1.59 14.22 10.42
CA LEU A 244 2.08 12.84 10.49
C LEU A 244 3.51 12.79 11.05
N PRO A 245 3.99 11.62 11.54
CA PRO A 245 5.38 11.46 12.01
C PRO A 245 6.40 11.84 10.93
N GLN A 246 7.40 12.63 11.32
CA GLN A 246 8.43 13.20 10.43
C GLN A 246 9.64 12.26 10.20
N ASN A 247 9.53 11.03 10.68
CA ASN A 247 10.50 9.96 10.54
C ASN A 247 9.88 8.69 9.93
N GLY A 248 8.67 8.82 9.38
CA GLY A 248 7.97 7.78 8.65
C GLY A 248 7.90 8.05 7.15
N VAL A 249 7.30 7.14 6.41
CA VAL A 249 7.14 7.23 4.96
C VAL A 249 5.71 7.66 4.62
N VAL A 250 5.58 8.63 3.73
CA VAL A 250 4.30 9.16 3.22
C VAL A 250 4.24 9.05 1.71
N GLU A 251 3.03 8.97 1.17
CA GLU A 251 2.74 9.01 -0.26
C GLU A 251 2.23 10.39 -0.64
N VAL A 252 3.00 11.11 -1.46
CA VAL A 252 2.68 12.47 -1.93
C VAL A 252 3.02 12.63 -3.41
N ALA A 253 2.52 13.69 -4.03
CA ALA A 253 2.94 14.07 -5.36
C ALA A 253 4.43 14.49 -5.36
N CYS A 254 5.15 14.04 -6.38
CA CYS A 254 6.55 14.35 -6.61
C CYS A 254 6.71 14.90 -8.04
N LEU A 255 7.34 16.06 -8.17
CA LEU A 255 7.80 16.56 -9.46
C LEU A 255 9.09 15.82 -9.84
N VAL A 256 9.17 15.34 -11.07
CA VAL A 256 10.36 14.68 -11.60
C VAL A 256 10.87 15.45 -12.80
N ASP A 257 12.14 15.82 -12.79
CA ASP A 257 12.86 16.45 -13.90
C ASP A 257 14.35 16.06 -13.84
N LYS A 258 15.23 16.75 -14.57
CA LYS A 258 16.69 16.47 -14.55
C LYS A 258 17.36 16.56 -13.18
N LYS A 259 16.73 17.18 -12.19
CA LYS A 259 17.20 17.26 -10.79
C LYS A 259 16.76 16.06 -9.96
N GLY A 260 16.03 15.12 -10.55
CA GLY A 260 15.51 13.94 -9.88
C GLY A 260 14.11 14.16 -9.30
N ILE A 261 13.79 13.35 -8.30
CA ILE A 261 12.47 13.30 -7.66
C ILE A 261 12.41 14.37 -6.57
N GLN A 262 11.42 15.25 -6.66
CA GLN A 262 11.21 16.39 -5.76
C GLN A 262 9.82 16.26 -5.12
N PRO A 263 9.73 15.64 -3.92
CA PRO A 263 8.48 15.55 -3.19
C PRO A 263 7.89 16.92 -2.89
N THR A 264 6.56 17.04 -2.99
CA THR A 264 5.86 18.31 -2.80
C THR A 264 5.17 18.36 -1.45
N HIS A 265 5.19 19.54 -0.82
CA HIS A 265 4.47 19.79 0.42
C HIS A 265 2.96 19.69 0.17
N PHE A 266 2.29 18.87 0.97
CA PHE A 266 0.85 18.70 0.92
C PHE A 266 0.12 19.58 1.94
N GLY A 267 0.69 19.71 3.15
CA GLY A 267 0.06 20.34 4.31
C GLY A 267 -0.53 19.32 5.29
N ALA A 268 -1.48 19.75 6.11
CA ALA A 268 -2.15 18.87 7.06
C ALA A 268 -3.30 18.08 6.42
N LEU A 269 -3.39 16.78 6.75
CA LEU A 269 -4.59 15.99 6.49
C LEU A 269 -5.69 16.32 7.52
N PRO A 270 -6.99 16.14 7.20
CA PRO A 270 -8.04 16.14 8.21
C PRO A 270 -7.70 15.19 9.36
N SER A 271 -7.87 15.63 10.62
CA SER A 271 -7.30 14.95 11.78
C SER A 271 -7.74 13.50 11.94
N HIS A 272 -8.99 13.16 11.59
CA HIS A 272 -9.48 11.79 11.65
C HIS A 272 -8.86 10.89 10.57
N LEU A 273 -8.53 11.42 9.39
CA LEU A 273 -7.82 10.68 8.34
C LEU A 273 -6.35 10.48 8.73
N ALA A 274 -5.70 11.57 9.18
CA ALA A 274 -4.33 11.54 9.68
C ALA A 274 -4.15 10.53 10.82
N SER A 275 -5.16 10.36 11.68
CA SER A 275 -5.12 9.39 12.78
C SER A 275 -5.05 7.93 12.30
N LEU A 276 -5.70 7.61 11.17
CA LEU A 276 -5.66 6.28 10.56
C LEU A 276 -4.26 6.02 9.98
N ASP A 277 -3.74 6.96 9.20
CA ASP A 277 -2.40 6.87 8.62
C ASP A 277 -1.32 6.75 9.71
N HIS A 278 -1.41 7.59 10.75
CA HIS A 278 -0.49 7.57 11.89
C HIS A 278 -0.44 6.20 12.57
N GLN A 279 -1.60 5.53 12.77
CA GLN A 279 -1.63 4.20 13.39
C GLN A 279 -0.80 3.19 12.60
N HIS A 280 -0.89 3.20 11.26
CA HIS A 280 -0.07 2.34 10.41
C HIS A 280 1.40 2.75 10.38
N MET A 281 1.71 4.04 10.49
CA MET A 281 3.10 4.47 10.61
C MET A 281 3.78 3.94 11.89
N MET A 282 3.02 3.75 12.98
CA MET A 282 3.54 3.10 14.19
C MET A 282 3.76 1.60 14.00
N PHE A 283 2.85 0.92 13.29
CA PHE A 283 3.09 -0.46 12.85
C PHE A 283 4.37 -0.53 12.00
N HIS A 284 4.54 0.39 11.04
CA HIS A 284 5.71 0.41 10.17
C HIS A 284 7.02 0.61 10.94
N ASP A 285 7.02 1.54 11.87
CA ASP A 285 8.15 1.83 12.75
C ASP A 285 8.60 0.59 13.53
N LEU A 286 7.65 -0.09 14.20
CA LEU A 286 7.93 -1.27 15.01
C LEU A 286 8.48 -2.45 14.19
N VAL A 287 7.97 -2.68 12.98
CA VAL A 287 8.50 -3.75 12.12
C VAL A 287 9.89 -3.38 11.58
N ALA A 288 10.11 -2.12 11.21
CA ALA A 288 11.43 -1.67 10.78
C ALA A 288 12.46 -1.83 11.91
N THR A 289 12.10 -1.44 13.14
CA THR A 289 12.91 -1.68 14.36
C THR A 289 13.17 -3.17 14.57
N ALA A 290 12.15 -4.01 14.49
CA ALA A 290 12.30 -5.45 14.67
C ALA A 290 13.36 -6.05 13.73
N VAL A 291 13.36 -5.65 12.46
CA VAL A 291 14.31 -6.17 11.47
C VAL A 291 15.71 -5.59 11.64
N ILE A 292 15.83 -4.27 11.86
CA ILE A 292 17.13 -3.59 11.93
C ILE A 292 17.85 -3.93 13.25
N GLU A 293 17.12 -3.92 14.36
CA GLU A 293 17.65 -4.13 15.70
C GLU A 293 17.57 -5.60 16.14
N GLN A 294 16.99 -6.47 15.29
CA GLN A 294 16.76 -7.89 15.60
C GLN A 294 15.91 -8.07 16.87
N ASP A 295 14.89 -7.22 17.04
CA ASP A 295 14.00 -7.21 18.19
C ASP A 295 12.70 -7.97 17.90
N ARG A 296 12.58 -9.17 18.48
CA ARG A 296 11.40 -10.02 18.39
C ARG A 296 10.17 -9.39 19.04
N GLU A 297 10.31 -8.72 20.17
CA GLU A 297 9.16 -8.11 20.85
C GLU A 297 8.67 -6.89 20.09
N ALA A 298 9.52 -6.14 19.40
CA ALA A 298 9.08 -5.09 18.47
C ALA A 298 8.18 -5.65 17.35
N ALA A 299 8.50 -6.82 16.78
CA ALA A 299 7.64 -7.47 15.79
C ALA A 299 6.28 -7.88 16.37
N LEU A 300 6.26 -8.37 17.62
CA LEU A 300 5.02 -8.69 18.31
C LEU A 300 4.21 -7.42 18.62
N HIS A 301 4.86 -6.37 19.11
CA HIS A 301 4.21 -5.08 19.40
C HIS A 301 3.61 -4.47 18.13
N ALA A 302 4.25 -4.62 16.97
CA ALA A 302 3.65 -4.22 15.69
C ALA A 302 2.28 -4.88 15.51
N LEU A 303 2.17 -6.20 15.75
CA LEU A 303 0.90 -6.91 15.65
C LEU A 303 -0.14 -6.45 16.69
N MET A 304 0.31 -6.02 17.87
CA MET A 304 -0.58 -5.49 18.92
C MET A 304 -1.17 -4.12 18.59
N VAL A 305 -0.51 -3.32 17.75
CA VAL A 305 -1.01 -2.00 17.31
C VAL A 305 -1.72 -2.03 15.96
N ASP A 306 -1.67 -3.16 15.24
CA ASP A 306 -2.41 -3.37 14.00
C ASP A 306 -3.94 -3.23 14.24
N PRO A 307 -4.63 -2.31 13.54
CA PRO A 307 -6.04 -2.00 13.82
C PRO A 307 -6.97 -3.20 13.75
N LEU A 308 -6.81 -4.07 12.74
CA LEU A 308 -7.70 -5.22 12.56
C LEU A 308 -7.42 -6.29 13.61
N THR A 309 -6.15 -6.64 13.83
CA THR A 309 -5.78 -7.65 14.84
C THR A 309 -6.23 -7.23 16.23
N ALA A 310 -5.93 -6.00 16.65
CA ALA A 310 -6.31 -5.48 17.96
C ALA A 310 -7.82 -5.35 18.17
N ALA A 311 -8.59 -5.20 17.08
CA ALA A 311 -10.05 -5.16 17.16
C ALA A 311 -10.69 -6.54 17.33
N VAL A 312 -9.99 -7.62 16.96
CA VAL A 312 -10.49 -8.99 16.99
C VAL A 312 -9.98 -9.77 18.21
N LEU A 313 -8.75 -9.48 18.65
CA LEU A 313 -8.02 -10.31 19.62
C LEU A 313 -7.60 -9.53 20.86
N SER A 314 -7.56 -10.22 22.00
CA SER A 314 -6.86 -9.77 23.20
C SER A 314 -5.34 -9.89 23.06
N LEU A 315 -4.58 -9.20 23.92
CA LEU A 315 -3.10 -9.22 23.88
C LEU A 315 -2.51 -10.64 24.00
N GLU A 316 -3.11 -11.51 24.82
CA GLU A 316 -2.68 -12.90 24.97
C GLU A 316 -2.94 -13.71 23.70
N GLU A 317 -4.10 -13.54 23.06
CA GLU A 317 -4.42 -14.20 21.79
C GLU A 317 -3.53 -13.71 20.65
N ILE A 318 -3.15 -12.42 20.63
CA ILE A 318 -2.19 -11.87 19.65
C ILE A 318 -0.82 -12.53 19.82
N ARG A 319 -0.33 -12.70 21.06
CA ARG A 319 0.93 -13.40 21.32
C ARG A 319 0.86 -14.86 20.87
N ASN A 320 -0.21 -15.56 21.19
CA ASN A 320 -0.42 -16.95 20.76
C ASN A 320 -0.47 -17.07 19.21
N LEU A 321 -1.18 -16.15 18.54
CA LEU A 321 -1.21 -16.06 17.08
C LEU A 321 0.20 -15.85 16.52
N PHE A 322 0.96 -14.92 17.09
CA PHE A 322 2.32 -14.61 16.66
C PHE A 322 3.23 -15.84 16.80
N ASP A 323 3.24 -16.49 17.96
CA ASP A 323 4.05 -17.69 18.22
C ASP A 323 3.67 -18.86 17.29
N GLU A 324 2.38 -19.06 17.02
CA GLU A 324 1.93 -20.07 16.07
C GLU A 324 2.38 -19.75 14.63
N MET A 325 2.32 -18.48 14.22
CA MET A 325 2.78 -18.05 12.91
C MET A 325 4.31 -18.11 12.75
N ILE A 326 5.09 -17.87 13.81
CA ILE A 326 6.54 -18.10 13.85
C ILE A 326 6.84 -19.57 13.62
N ASN A 327 6.20 -20.46 14.40
CA ASN A 327 6.43 -21.90 14.28
C ASN A 327 6.04 -22.44 12.90
N ALA A 328 4.93 -21.98 12.34
CA ALA A 328 4.46 -22.41 11.03
C ALA A 328 5.37 -21.97 9.87
N GLN A 329 6.18 -20.92 10.06
CA GLN A 329 7.03 -20.32 9.03
C GLN A 329 8.51 -20.35 9.40
N ARG A 330 8.90 -21.19 10.38
CA ARG A 330 10.24 -21.25 10.97
C ARG A 330 11.36 -21.28 9.93
N ASP A 331 11.17 -22.07 8.87
CA ASP A 331 12.18 -22.28 7.82
C ASP A 331 12.42 -21.07 6.92
N PHE A 332 11.53 -20.07 6.98
CA PHE A 332 11.59 -18.87 6.14
C PHE A 332 11.90 -17.60 6.94
N LEU A 333 12.01 -17.70 8.26
CA LEU A 333 12.16 -16.56 9.15
C LEU A 333 13.61 -16.42 9.64
N PRO A 334 14.08 -15.19 9.89
CA PRO A 334 15.39 -14.95 10.45
C PRO A 334 15.52 -15.49 11.89
N GLU A 335 16.76 -15.83 12.27
CA GLU A 335 17.08 -16.49 13.54
C GLU A 335 16.65 -15.69 14.78
N PHE A 336 16.68 -14.35 14.74
CA PHE A 336 16.32 -13.51 15.89
C PHE A 336 14.86 -13.66 16.34
N LEU A 337 14.02 -14.29 15.52
CA LEU A 337 12.61 -14.55 15.84
C LEU A 337 12.36 -15.93 16.50
N LEU A 338 13.34 -16.85 16.43
CA LEU A 338 13.20 -18.28 16.73
C LEU A 338 13.58 -18.67 18.17
#